data_AF-A0A6H9LLF0-F1
#
_entry.id   AF-A0A6H9LLF0-F1
#
_cell.length_a   1.000
_cell.length_b   1.000
_cell.length_c   1.000
_cell.angle_alpha   90.00
_cell.angle_beta   90.00
_cell.angle_gamma   90.00
#
_symmetry.space_group_name_H-M   'P 1'
#
loop_
_entity.id
_entity.type
_entity.pdbx_description
1 polymer ?
#
loop_
_entity_poly.entity_id
_entity_poly.type
_entity_poly.pdbx_seq_one_letter_code
_entity_poly.pdbx_strand_id
1 'polypeptide(L)'
;MKMKVLISVLFLLCFTVMAYAQDDSAEVDTTVIENEVIPPGPPGNLTGVDKPNDHGHAIVLNWDLSADDGSGMNNVLLYEIFRWEPTLMSDINPVRDSLDVVKKIISKSTGGIVADSRIDSILTLYQDEPISELYKLRTHFEKMIAVGITKLEEAHKNYPNNGAWVFVDKVPAGSATYNDVGNKEMHSHNFIPDFTDYYYRVDAVTLNSRSSSNVAGPVQSSGQWFNTYRTPVLFAVIIFTILTVFFVSHARKGADLYVRPLGGIEAIDDAIGRATEMGRPILYVLGLGTAADIATIASFTILGRVAKRVAEYQTELLVPTYDPIVMTVAQEVVKSAYLDAGRPDAYKEDTVHFVTQSQFAYVAAVNGIMLRELPATNVYMGKFFAESLILAETGALAGSIQISGTDEIAQIPFFIVACDYTLIGEELYAASAYLGKEPVLLGSLKAQDYAKAAILILAIVGMVAAHFEFGHYFTDLFKVLN
;
A
#
# COMPACT_ATOMS: atom_id res chain seq x y z
N MET A 1 -15.54 27.01 -39.05
CA MET A 1 -14.23 26.54 -39.55
C MET A 1 -13.70 25.31 -38.80
N LYS A 2 -14.56 24.34 -38.39
CA LYS A 2 -14.14 23.12 -37.68
C LYS A 2 -14.68 21.81 -38.29
N MET A 3 -15.69 21.88 -39.17
CA MET A 3 -16.31 20.68 -39.78
C MET A 3 -15.65 20.25 -41.10
N LYS A 4 -14.99 21.16 -41.82
CA LYS A 4 -14.26 20.83 -43.06
C LYS A 4 -12.93 20.13 -42.81
N VAL A 5 -12.26 20.38 -41.68
CA VAL A 5 -11.00 19.73 -41.31
C VAL A 5 -11.24 18.29 -40.84
N LEU A 6 -12.36 18.02 -40.16
CA LEU A 6 -12.73 16.68 -39.70
C LEU A 6 -13.10 15.74 -40.86
N ILE A 7 -13.75 16.26 -41.90
CA ILE A 7 -14.09 15.49 -43.12
C ILE A 7 -12.83 15.20 -43.96
N SER A 8 -11.85 16.11 -43.98
CA SER A 8 -10.57 15.90 -44.67
C SER A 8 -9.67 14.86 -43.99
N VAL A 9 -9.74 14.72 -42.66
CA VAL A 9 -8.98 13.69 -41.92
C VAL A 9 -9.64 12.31 -42.03
N LEU A 10 -10.97 12.24 -42.12
CA LEU A 10 -11.68 10.97 -42.35
C LEU A 10 -11.49 10.42 -43.77
N PHE A 11 -11.34 11.30 -44.78
CA PHE A 11 -11.09 10.88 -46.17
C PHE A 11 -9.64 10.42 -46.41
N LEU A 12 -8.68 10.87 -45.58
CA LEU A 12 -7.27 10.48 -45.67
C LEU A 12 -6.99 9.10 -45.02
N LEU A 13 -7.86 8.64 -44.13
CA LEU A 13 -7.76 7.35 -43.42
C LEU A 13 -8.40 6.17 -44.18
N CYS A 14 -9.17 6.42 -45.24
CA CYS A 14 -9.80 5.37 -46.07
C CYS A 14 -9.01 5.01 -47.34
N PHE A 15 -7.85 5.61 -47.60
CA PHE A 15 -7.10 5.43 -48.86
C PHE A 15 -5.75 4.70 -48.75
N THR A 16 -5.40 4.11 -47.60
CA THR A 16 -4.15 3.33 -47.45
C THR A 16 -4.35 1.82 -47.32
N VAL A 17 -5.55 1.30 -47.59
CA VAL A 17 -5.79 -0.15 -47.69
C VAL A 17 -6.42 -0.46 -49.04
N MET A 18 -5.61 -0.48 -50.09
CA MET A 18 -5.83 -1.24 -51.32
C MET A 18 -4.58 -1.10 -52.19
N ALA A 19 -3.58 -1.93 -51.90
CA ALA A 19 -2.55 -2.27 -52.87
C ALA A 19 -2.78 -3.75 -53.24
N TYR A 20 -3.40 -3.91 -54.40
CA TYR A 20 -3.35 -5.04 -55.34
C TYR A 20 -2.88 -6.40 -54.79
N ALA A 21 -3.84 -7.30 -54.59
CA ALA A 21 -3.63 -8.72 -54.86
C ALA A 21 -3.66 -8.88 -56.39
N GLN A 22 -2.49 -8.99 -57.01
CA GLN A 22 -2.35 -9.49 -58.37
C GLN A 22 -2.07 -10.99 -58.28
N ASP A 23 -2.98 -11.78 -58.83
CA ASP A 23 -2.90 -13.23 -58.93
C ASP A 23 -1.93 -13.59 -60.06
N ASP A 24 -0.63 -13.56 -59.76
CA ASP A 24 0.38 -14.19 -60.62
C ASP A 24 0.45 -15.67 -60.22
N SER A 25 -0.29 -16.50 -60.97
CA SER A 25 -0.14 -17.94 -60.96
C SER A 25 1.21 -18.33 -61.55
N ALA A 26 2.24 -18.27 -60.73
CA ALA A 26 3.51 -18.93 -61.01
C ALA A 26 3.33 -20.45 -60.78
N GLU A 27 3.71 -21.24 -61.78
CA GLU A 27 3.82 -22.70 -61.66
C GLU A 27 4.64 -23.04 -60.41
N VAL A 28 4.06 -23.87 -59.53
CA VAL A 28 4.76 -24.48 -58.42
C VAL A 28 5.71 -25.52 -59.00
N ASP A 29 6.96 -25.12 -59.21
CA ASP A 29 8.05 -26.08 -59.35
C ASP A 29 8.15 -26.89 -58.05
N THR A 30 7.82 -28.18 -58.15
CA THR A 30 7.83 -29.14 -57.02
C THR A 30 9.22 -29.75 -56.84
N THR A 31 10.25 -28.94 -57.01
CA THR A 31 11.60 -29.31 -56.60
C THR A 31 11.71 -29.08 -55.09
N VAL A 32 11.68 -30.17 -54.33
CA VAL A 32 12.10 -30.19 -52.93
C VAL A 32 13.59 -29.85 -52.93
N ILE A 33 13.90 -28.56 -52.80
CA ILE A 33 15.23 -28.14 -52.36
C ILE A 33 15.23 -28.43 -50.86
N GLU A 34 16.02 -29.41 -50.43
CA GLU A 34 16.42 -29.55 -49.04
C GLU A 34 17.13 -28.24 -48.64
N ASN A 35 16.38 -27.25 -48.17
CA ASN A 35 16.95 -26.05 -47.58
C ASN A 35 17.65 -26.49 -46.31
N GLU A 36 18.98 -26.55 -46.38
CA GLU A 36 19.84 -26.76 -45.24
C GLU A 36 19.43 -25.76 -44.15
N VAL A 37 18.95 -26.27 -43.01
CA VAL A 37 18.49 -25.43 -41.91
C VAL A 37 19.72 -24.84 -41.23
N ILE A 38 20.12 -23.64 -41.66
CA ILE A 38 21.27 -22.93 -41.08
C ILE A 38 20.84 -22.39 -39.71
N PRO A 39 21.47 -22.81 -38.59
CA PRO A 39 21.19 -22.24 -37.28
C PRO A 39 21.63 -20.77 -37.23
N PRO A 40 20.93 -19.91 -36.45
CA PRO A 40 21.39 -18.53 -36.26
C PRO A 40 22.75 -18.53 -35.54
N GLY A 41 23.51 -17.45 -35.68
CA GLY A 41 24.68 -17.20 -34.83
C GLY A 41 24.27 -17.23 -33.35
N PRO A 42 25.06 -17.86 -32.45
CA PRO A 42 24.72 -17.88 -31.04
C PRO A 42 24.81 -16.48 -30.41
N PRO A 43 24.02 -16.18 -29.37
CA PRO A 43 24.25 -15.01 -28.54
C PRO A 43 25.65 -15.09 -27.91
N GLY A 44 26.36 -13.96 -27.90
CA GLY A 44 27.74 -13.88 -27.39
C GLY A 44 27.80 -13.40 -25.94
N ASN A 45 28.93 -13.66 -25.27
CA ASN A 45 29.30 -13.03 -23.99
C ASN A 45 28.20 -13.02 -22.92
N LEU A 46 27.44 -14.12 -22.80
CA LEU A 46 26.42 -14.22 -21.75
C LEU A 46 27.12 -14.15 -20.38
N THR A 47 26.66 -13.21 -19.56
CA THR A 47 27.09 -13.00 -18.18
C THR A 47 25.85 -12.89 -17.29
N GLY A 48 26.01 -13.27 -16.02
CA GLY A 48 24.98 -13.06 -15.00
C GLY A 48 25.59 -12.44 -13.75
N VAL A 49 24.87 -11.54 -13.11
CA VAL A 49 25.26 -10.89 -11.85
C VAL A 49 24.07 -10.81 -10.90
N ASP A 50 24.34 -10.79 -9.61
CA ASP A 50 23.35 -10.48 -8.58
C ASP A 50 22.66 -9.14 -8.89
N LYS A 51 21.34 -9.07 -8.72
CA LYS A 51 20.61 -7.84 -9.01
C LYS A 51 20.94 -6.79 -7.94
N PRO A 52 21.46 -5.61 -8.30
CA PRO A 52 21.82 -4.61 -7.31
C PRO A 52 20.58 -3.99 -6.66
N ASN A 53 20.71 -3.62 -5.38
CA ASN A 53 19.71 -2.87 -4.60
C ASN A 53 18.36 -3.58 -4.42
N ASP A 54 18.36 -4.90 -4.32
CA ASP A 54 17.19 -5.73 -4.09
C ASP A 54 17.21 -6.43 -2.72
N HIS A 55 16.38 -7.45 -2.54
CA HIS A 55 16.34 -8.26 -1.31
C HIS A 55 16.78 -9.70 -1.60
N GLY A 56 17.61 -9.89 -2.62
CA GLY A 56 17.98 -11.18 -3.14
C GLY A 56 16.89 -11.77 -4.02
N HIS A 57 17.05 -13.05 -4.32
CA HIS A 57 16.18 -13.84 -5.19
C HIS A 57 16.14 -13.34 -6.64
N ALA A 58 17.08 -12.53 -7.10
CA ALA A 58 17.10 -12.09 -8.49
C ALA A 58 18.51 -12.05 -9.10
N ILE A 59 18.58 -12.38 -10.39
CA ILE A 59 19.80 -12.38 -11.19
C ILE A 59 19.55 -11.60 -12.48
N VAL A 60 20.49 -10.74 -12.84
CA VAL A 60 20.48 -9.97 -14.09
C VAL A 60 21.41 -10.65 -15.08
N LEU A 61 20.85 -11.06 -16.22
CA LEU A 61 21.59 -11.62 -17.35
C LEU A 61 21.83 -10.54 -18.40
N ASN A 62 23.03 -10.53 -18.99
CA ASN A 62 23.38 -9.67 -20.12
C ASN A 62 24.15 -10.47 -21.17
N TRP A 63 23.86 -10.25 -22.44
CA TRP A 63 24.52 -10.92 -23.57
C TRP A 63 24.66 -9.99 -24.77
N ASP A 64 25.58 -10.32 -25.66
CA ASP A 64 25.66 -9.73 -27.00
C ASP A 64 24.63 -10.40 -27.91
N LEU A 65 23.91 -9.59 -28.68
CA LEU A 65 22.94 -10.08 -29.66
C LEU A 65 23.59 -11.07 -30.64
N SER A 66 22.78 -12.00 -31.14
CA SER A 66 23.17 -12.86 -32.25
C SER A 66 23.65 -12.01 -33.45
N ALA A 67 24.66 -12.51 -34.18
CA ALA A 67 25.09 -11.89 -35.44
C ALA A 67 23.96 -11.81 -36.50
N ASP A 68 22.92 -12.64 -36.35
CA ASP A 68 21.74 -12.71 -37.21
C ASP A 68 20.52 -11.96 -36.64
N ASP A 69 20.70 -11.13 -35.61
CA ASP A 69 19.67 -10.26 -35.03
C ASP A 69 19.92 -8.80 -35.45
N GLY A 70 19.09 -8.27 -36.36
CA GLY A 70 19.27 -6.94 -36.96
C GLY A 70 20.41 -6.84 -37.98
N SER A 71 21.11 -7.94 -38.26
CA SER A 71 22.24 -8.08 -39.19
C SER A 71 22.32 -9.53 -39.70
N GLY A 72 23.30 -9.88 -40.53
CA GLY A 72 23.45 -11.25 -41.03
C GLY A 72 22.23 -11.75 -41.81
N MET A 73 21.71 -12.93 -41.47
CA MET A 73 20.46 -13.47 -42.04
C MET A 73 19.20 -12.77 -41.52
N ASN A 74 19.31 -11.96 -40.45
CA ASN A 74 18.23 -11.19 -39.84
C ASN A 74 16.93 -11.97 -39.61
N ASN A 75 17.05 -13.19 -39.08
CA ASN A 75 15.96 -14.15 -38.95
C ASN A 75 15.71 -14.60 -37.50
N VAL A 76 16.42 -14.01 -36.53
CA VAL A 76 16.19 -14.23 -35.09
C VAL A 76 14.85 -13.63 -34.71
N LEU A 77 13.99 -14.44 -34.08
CA LEU A 77 12.65 -14.03 -33.67
C LEU A 77 12.63 -13.63 -32.19
N LEU A 78 13.36 -14.36 -31.36
CA LEU A 78 13.40 -14.22 -29.91
C LEU A 78 14.61 -14.92 -29.31
N TYR A 79 14.85 -14.64 -28.03
CA TYR A 79 15.79 -15.38 -27.20
C TYR A 79 15.02 -16.16 -26.13
N GLU A 80 15.33 -17.45 -25.98
CA GLU A 80 14.82 -18.29 -24.89
C GLU A 80 15.87 -18.36 -23.77
N ILE A 81 15.45 -18.09 -22.53
CA ILE A 81 16.30 -18.14 -21.34
C ILE A 81 16.08 -19.49 -20.66
N PHE A 82 17.18 -20.19 -20.42
CA PHE A 82 17.20 -21.44 -19.69
C PHE A 82 18.04 -21.30 -18.42
N ARG A 83 17.55 -21.92 -17.35
CA ARG A 83 18.27 -22.09 -16.08
C ARG A 83 18.44 -23.58 -15.83
N TRP A 84 19.64 -23.97 -15.43
CA TRP A 84 19.88 -25.35 -15.03
C TRP A 84 19.25 -25.59 -13.65
N GLU A 85 18.48 -26.68 -13.52
CA GLU A 85 17.89 -27.09 -12.25
C GLU A 85 18.33 -28.53 -11.91
N PRO A 86 18.72 -28.80 -10.65
CA PRO A 86 19.09 -30.14 -10.21
C PRO A 86 17.88 -31.07 -10.22
N THR A 87 18.10 -32.37 -10.36
CA THR A 87 17.02 -33.38 -10.30
C THR A 87 16.23 -33.32 -8.99
N LEU A 88 16.80 -32.81 -7.91
CA LEU A 88 16.08 -32.54 -6.67
C LEU A 88 14.80 -31.69 -6.89
N MET A 89 14.78 -30.83 -7.91
CA MET A 89 13.61 -30.00 -8.21
C MET A 89 12.42 -30.84 -8.74
N SER A 90 12.66 -32.02 -9.34
CA SER A 90 11.58 -32.94 -9.73
C SER A 90 10.86 -33.55 -8.53
N ASP A 91 11.50 -33.57 -7.36
CA ASP A 91 10.87 -34.03 -6.10
C ASP A 91 10.14 -32.89 -5.39
N ILE A 92 10.63 -31.65 -5.51
CA ILE A 92 10.07 -30.47 -4.84
C ILE A 92 8.82 -29.93 -5.57
N ASN A 93 8.86 -29.82 -6.89
CA ASN A 93 7.79 -29.18 -7.67
C ASN A 93 6.41 -29.86 -7.51
N PRO A 94 6.28 -31.20 -7.52
CA PRO A 94 4.98 -31.84 -7.27
C PRO A 94 4.39 -31.53 -5.89
N VAL A 95 5.24 -31.33 -4.88
CA VAL A 95 4.82 -30.94 -3.53
C VAL A 95 4.34 -29.49 -3.51
N ARG A 96 4.99 -28.59 -4.28
CA ARG A 96 4.54 -27.21 -4.47
C ARG A 96 3.19 -27.15 -5.17
N ASP A 97 3.00 -27.92 -6.24
CA ASP A 97 1.71 -28.06 -6.93
C ASP A 97 0.59 -28.49 -5.96
N SER A 98 0.88 -29.50 -5.13
CA SER A 98 -0.06 -30.00 -4.12
C SER A 98 -0.38 -28.95 -3.05
N LEU A 99 0.62 -28.20 -2.60
CA LEU A 99 0.44 -27.09 -1.66
C LEU A 99 -0.43 -25.97 -2.25
N ASP A 100 -0.22 -25.61 -3.51
CA ASP A 100 -1.00 -24.57 -4.18
C ASP A 100 -2.48 -24.97 -4.31
N VAL A 101 -2.75 -26.25 -4.58
CA VAL A 101 -4.11 -26.79 -4.58
C VAL A 101 -4.74 -26.73 -3.19
N VAL A 102 -4.04 -27.20 -2.16
CA VAL A 102 -4.53 -27.15 -0.77
C VAL A 102 -4.80 -25.72 -0.33
N LYS A 103 -3.88 -24.78 -0.60
CA LYS A 103 -4.07 -23.34 -0.33
C LYS A 103 -5.31 -22.81 -1.04
N LYS A 104 -5.52 -23.17 -2.31
CA LYS A 104 -6.70 -22.76 -3.09
C LYS A 104 -8.01 -23.34 -2.54
N ILE A 105 -8.02 -24.58 -2.05
CA ILE A 105 -9.21 -25.18 -1.41
C ILE A 105 -9.50 -24.46 -0.09
N ILE A 106 -8.49 -24.20 0.73
CA ILE A 106 -8.63 -23.41 1.97
C ILE A 106 -9.11 -21.99 1.65
N SER A 107 -8.61 -21.38 0.58
CA SER A 107 -8.95 -20.00 0.17
C SER A 107 -10.23 -19.89 -0.66
N LYS A 108 -10.93 -20.98 -0.96
CA LYS A 108 -12.22 -21.00 -1.68
C LYS A 108 -13.38 -20.45 -0.83
N SER A 109 -13.15 -19.29 -0.21
CA SER A 109 -14.15 -18.26 0.04
C SER A 109 -14.19 -17.18 -1.07
N THR A 110 -13.30 -17.14 -2.07
CA THR A 110 -13.44 -16.18 -3.20
C THR A 110 -12.60 -16.54 -4.45
N GLY A 111 -13.27 -16.78 -5.60
CA GLY A 111 -12.66 -16.71 -6.95
C GLY A 111 -12.29 -18.06 -7.60
N GLY A 112 -12.89 -18.36 -8.76
CA GLY A 112 -12.79 -19.64 -9.47
C GLY A 112 -11.38 -20.03 -9.98
N ILE A 113 -11.22 -21.33 -10.24
CA ILE A 113 -9.98 -21.95 -10.74
C ILE A 113 -9.94 -21.79 -12.26
N VAL A 114 -8.84 -21.28 -12.82
CA VAL A 114 -8.50 -21.49 -14.23
C VAL A 114 -7.95 -22.91 -14.34
N ALA A 115 -8.66 -23.76 -15.06
CA ALA A 115 -8.32 -25.17 -15.24
C ALA A 115 -7.04 -25.31 -16.09
N ASP A 116 -6.07 -26.04 -15.54
CA ASP A 116 -5.04 -26.75 -16.32
C ASP A 116 -5.14 -28.23 -15.94
N SER A 117 -5.07 -29.10 -16.94
CA SER A 117 -5.17 -30.56 -16.87
C SER A 117 -4.34 -31.23 -15.76
N ARG A 118 -3.26 -30.59 -15.30
CA ARG A 118 -2.43 -31.07 -14.18
C ARG A 118 -3.06 -30.88 -12.80
N ILE A 119 -3.84 -29.82 -12.62
CA ILE A 119 -4.38 -29.40 -11.31
C ILE A 119 -5.68 -30.12 -10.96
N ASP A 120 -6.47 -30.53 -11.96
CA ASP A 120 -7.77 -31.17 -11.75
C ASP A 120 -7.66 -32.52 -11.03
N SER A 121 -6.64 -33.31 -11.34
CA SER A 121 -6.40 -34.60 -10.68
C SER A 121 -6.05 -34.44 -9.19
N ILE A 122 -5.24 -33.44 -8.85
CA ILE A 122 -4.84 -33.13 -7.47
C ILE A 122 -6.02 -32.53 -6.69
N LEU A 123 -6.84 -31.70 -7.33
CA LEU A 123 -8.04 -31.13 -6.72
C LEU A 123 -9.00 -32.23 -6.23
N THR A 124 -9.22 -33.28 -7.05
CA THR A 124 -10.10 -34.40 -6.66
C THR A 124 -9.60 -35.19 -5.44
N LEU A 125 -8.30 -35.16 -5.14
CA LEU A 125 -7.74 -35.86 -3.97
C LEU A 125 -8.04 -35.19 -2.64
N TYR A 126 -8.26 -33.86 -2.64
CA TYR A 126 -8.35 -33.07 -1.41
C TYR A 126 -9.69 -32.35 -1.23
N GLN A 127 -10.60 -32.47 -2.20
CA GLN A 127 -11.86 -31.71 -2.21
C GLN A 127 -12.81 -32.08 -1.06
N ASP A 128 -12.77 -33.32 -0.59
CA ASP A 128 -13.66 -33.84 0.46
C ASP A 128 -13.00 -33.88 1.85
N GLU A 129 -11.75 -33.43 1.97
CA GLU A 129 -11.01 -33.43 3.24
C GLU A 129 -11.53 -32.35 4.19
N PRO A 130 -11.70 -32.64 5.50
CA PRO A 130 -12.12 -31.65 6.46
C PRO A 130 -11.08 -30.54 6.59
N ILE A 131 -11.55 -29.30 6.81
CA ILE A 131 -10.69 -28.11 6.81
C ILE A 131 -9.52 -28.20 7.80
N SER A 132 -9.69 -28.88 8.94
CA SER A 132 -8.64 -29.10 9.93
C SER A 132 -7.49 -29.97 9.40
N GLU A 133 -7.80 -30.97 8.56
CA GLU A 133 -6.78 -31.81 7.92
C GLU A 133 -6.09 -31.08 6.78
N LEU A 134 -6.81 -30.24 6.02
CA LEU A 134 -6.19 -29.36 5.01
C LEU A 134 -5.15 -28.42 5.61
N TYR A 135 -5.40 -27.85 6.80
CA TYR A 135 -4.40 -27.03 7.50
C TYR A 135 -3.15 -27.83 7.94
N LYS A 136 -3.34 -29.08 8.40
CA LYS A 136 -2.21 -29.96 8.74
C LYS A 136 -1.40 -30.33 7.49
N LEU A 137 -2.08 -30.66 6.40
CA LEU A 137 -1.48 -31.04 5.14
C LEU A 137 -0.70 -29.87 4.52
N ARG A 138 -1.28 -28.67 4.55
CA ARG A 138 -0.58 -27.43 4.18
C ARG A 138 0.74 -27.30 4.95
N THR A 139 0.70 -27.40 6.27
CA THR A 139 1.88 -27.29 7.14
C THR A 139 2.91 -28.39 6.81
N HIS A 140 2.44 -29.59 6.50
CA HIS A 140 3.30 -30.71 6.13
C HIS A 140 4.04 -30.46 4.80
N PHE A 141 3.33 -30.03 3.76
CA PHE A 141 3.92 -29.69 2.47
C PHE A 141 4.89 -28.51 2.57
N GLU A 142 4.52 -27.46 3.30
CA GLU A 142 5.41 -26.32 3.58
C GLU A 142 6.74 -26.81 4.21
N LYS A 143 6.67 -27.73 5.19
CA LYS A 143 7.86 -28.32 5.81
C LYS A 143 8.68 -29.19 4.85
N MET A 144 8.04 -30.01 4.01
CA MET A 144 8.73 -30.82 3.01
C MET A 144 9.50 -29.96 2.01
N ILE A 145 8.85 -28.91 1.49
CA ILE A 145 9.47 -27.95 0.57
C ILE A 145 10.64 -27.25 1.25
N ALA A 146 10.47 -26.82 2.52
CA ALA A 146 11.53 -26.17 3.27
C ALA A 146 12.79 -27.05 3.39
N VAL A 147 12.62 -28.33 3.73
CA VAL A 147 13.71 -29.32 3.82
C VAL A 147 14.35 -29.61 2.45
N GLY A 148 13.55 -29.62 1.38
CA GLY A 148 14.07 -29.75 0.02
C GLY A 148 14.96 -28.57 -0.36
N ILE A 149 14.52 -27.35 -0.07
CA ILE A 149 15.24 -26.12 -0.41
C ILE A 149 16.58 -26.00 0.32
N THR A 150 16.69 -26.43 1.58
CA THR A 150 17.98 -26.40 2.29
C THR A 150 19.03 -27.31 1.64
N LYS A 151 18.61 -28.27 0.80
CA LYS A 151 19.51 -29.16 0.04
C LYS A 151 19.80 -28.64 -1.36
N LEU A 152 19.14 -27.57 -1.82
CA LEU A 152 19.34 -27.03 -3.16
C LEU A 152 20.75 -26.48 -3.34
N GLU A 153 21.34 -25.83 -2.33
CA GLU A 153 22.71 -25.29 -2.44
C GLU A 153 23.72 -26.38 -2.80
N GLU A 154 23.69 -27.52 -2.11
CA GLU A 154 24.56 -28.66 -2.39
C GLU A 154 24.22 -29.34 -3.73
N ALA A 155 22.92 -29.42 -4.07
CA ALA A 155 22.50 -30.00 -5.34
C ALA A 155 23.02 -29.20 -6.56
N HIS A 156 23.04 -27.87 -6.46
CA HIS A 156 23.54 -26.98 -7.53
C HIS A 156 25.06 -27.07 -7.75
N LYS A 157 25.83 -27.43 -6.73
CA LYS A 157 27.28 -27.66 -6.86
C LYS A 157 27.62 -28.85 -7.76
N ASN A 158 26.66 -29.72 -8.07
CA ASN A 158 26.86 -30.89 -8.95
C ASN A 158 26.79 -30.57 -10.45
N TYR A 159 26.49 -29.33 -10.84
CA TYR A 159 26.46 -28.91 -12.24
C TYR A 159 27.74 -29.35 -12.99
N PRO A 160 27.64 -29.86 -14.24
CA PRO A 160 26.42 -30.03 -15.04
C PRO A 160 25.68 -31.36 -14.81
N ASN A 161 26.13 -32.20 -13.87
CA ASN A 161 25.60 -33.54 -13.64
C ASN A 161 24.35 -33.51 -12.76
N ASN A 162 23.45 -34.48 -12.95
CA ASN A 162 22.22 -34.64 -12.14
C ASN A 162 21.30 -33.42 -12.17
N GLY A 163 21.05 -32.88 -13.36
CA GLY A 163 20.06 -31.84 -13.58
C GLY A 163 19.72 -31.67 -15.05
N ALA A 164 18.85 -30.72 -15.33
CA ALA A 164 18.39 -30.42 -16.69
C ALA A 164 18.23 -28.92 -16.89
N TRP A 165 18.31 -28.50 -18.15
CA TRP A 165 17.97 -27.13 -18.54
C TRP A 165 16.45 -26.96 -18.54
N VAL A 166 15.95 -26.06 -17.70
CA VAL A 166 14.54 -25.70 -17.60
C VAL A 166 14.33 -24.33 -18.25
N PHE A 167 13.29 -24.24 -19.07
CA PHE A 167 12.89 -22.98 -19.68
C PHE A 167 12.37 -22.04 -18.59
N VAL A 168 12.92 -20.83 -18.52
CA VAL A 168 12.50 -19.78 -17.58
C VAL A 168 11.55 -18.82 -18.27
N ASP A 169 11.99 -18.22 -19.38
CA ASP A 169 11.24 -17.18 -20.08
C ASP A 169 11.79 -16.93 -21.49
N LYS A 170 11.18 -16.01 -22.23
CA LYS A 170 11.64 -15.57 -23.55
C LYS A 170 11.53 -14.05 -23.70
N VAL A 171 12.49 -13.46 -24.40
CA VAL A 171 12.50 -12.03 -24.73
C VAL A 171 12.54 -11.82 -26.25
N PRO A 172 11.93 -10.75 -26.78
CA PRO A 172 11.93 -10.51 -28.22
C PRO A 172 13.35 -10.25 -28.76
N ALA A 173 13.53 -10.46 -30.07
CA ALA A 173 14.73 -10.04 -30.78
C ALA A 173 15.09 -8.56 -30.49
N GLY A 174 16.38 -8.25 -30.46
CA GLY A 174 16.92 -6.96 -30.01
C GLY A 174 17.08 -6.81 -28.49
N SER A 175 16.57 -7.75 -27.69
CA SER A 175 16.79 -7.74 -26.24
C SER A 175 18.15 -8.34 -25.89
N ALA A 176 18.93 -7.62 -25.09
CA ALA A 176 20.28 -8.01 -24.66
C ALA A 176 20.39 -8.23 -23.13
N THR A 177 19.26 -8.13 -22.41
CA THR A 177 19.21 -8.25 -20.95
C THR A 177 17.92 -8.94 -20.49
N TYR A 178 18.00 -9.65 -19.37
CA TYR A 178 16.86 -10.31 -18.73
C TYR A 178 17.04 -10.31 -17.21
N ASN A 179 15.97 -10.00 -16.48
CA ASN A 179 15.96 -10.06 -15.01
C ASN A 179 15.18 -11.32 -14.58
N ASP A 180 15.89 -12.36 -14.14
CA ASP A 180 15.27 -13.52 -13.51
C ASP A 180 14.94 -13.15 -12.06
N VAL A 181 13.67 -12.80 -11.79
CA VAL A 181 13.20 -12.35 -10.48
C VAL A 181 12.34 -13.45 -9.85
N GLY A 182 12.89 -14.05 -8.80
CA GLY A 182 12.19 -15.04 -8.01
C GLY A 182 11.17 -14.43 -7.04
N ASN A 183 10.18 -15.23 -6.67
CA ASN A 183 9.26 -14.85 -5.61
C ASN A 183 9.97 -14.93 -4.24
N LYS A 184 9.53 -14.12 -3.28
CA LYS A 184 10.03 -14.13 -1.89
C LYS A 184 9.47 -15.29 -1.07
N GLU A 185 8.32 -15.82 -1.47
CA GLU A 185 7.73 -16.98 -0.82
C GLU A 185 8.53 -18.23 -1.17
N MET A 186 9.18 -18.79 -0.14
CA MET A 186 9.98 -20.02 -0.23
C MET A 186 9.26 -21.17 -0.97
N HIS A 187 7.94 -21.27 -0.82
CA HIS A 187 7.15 -22.35 -1.40
C HIS A 187 6.73 -22.10 -2.84
N SER A 188 7.00 -20.92 -3.40
CA SER A 188 6.65 -20.59 -4.77
C SER A 188 7.50 -21.37 -5.78
N HIS A 189 6.93 -21.66 -6.95
CA HIS A 189 7.60 -22.36 -8.03
C HIS A 189 8.81 -21.63 -8.60
N ASN A 190 8.76 -20.29 -8.63
CA ASN A 190 9.86 -19.45 -9.07
C ASN A 190 10.70 -18.91 -7.90
N PHE A 191 10.71 -19.57 -6.74
CA PHE A 191 11.59 -19.17 -5.63
C PHE A 191 13.06 -19.41 -5.98
N ILE A 192 13.90 -18.38 -5.89
CA ILE A 192 15.34 -18.42 -6.15
C ILE A 192 16.08 -18.28 -4.82
N PRO A 193 16.49 -19.35 -4.13
CA PRO A 193 17.27 -19.23 -2.90
C PRO A 193 18.59 -18.46 -3.10
N ASP A 194 18.87 -17.54 -2.19
CA ASP A 194 20.13 -16.81 -2.13
C ASP A 194 21.33 -17.74 -1.87
N PHE A 195 22.52 -17.27 -2.26
CA PHE A 195 23.80 -17.99 -2.09
C PHE A 195 23.84 -19.38 -2.76
N THR A 196 22.95 -19.63 -3.72
CA THR A 196 22.88 -20.87 -4.50
C THR A 196 23.51 -20.66 -5.87
N ASP A 197 24.34 -21.61 -6.33
CA ASP A 197 25.04 -21.53 -7.62
C ASP A 197 24.10 -21.76 -8.80
N TYR A 198 23.72 -20.69 -9.51
CA TYR A 198 22.90 -20.79 -10.72
C TYR A 198 23.74 -20.76 -11.99
N TYR A 199 23.24 -21.48 -13.00
CA TYR A 199 23.81 -21.55 -14.33
C TYR A 199 22.73 -21.25 -15.37
N TYR A 200 23.04 -20.35 -16.28
CA TYR A 200 22.13 -19.85 -17.30
C TYR A 200 22.67 -20.06 -18.71
N ARG A 201 21.76 -20.22 -19.65
CA ARG A 201 22.05 -20.28 -21.09
C ARG A 201 20.94 -19.54 -21.82
N VAL A 202 21.31 -18.83 -22.87
CA VAL A 202 20.35 -18.12 -23.73
C VAL A 202 20.45 -18.72 -25.13
N ASP A 203 19.31 -19.10 -25.69
CA ASP A 203 19.22 -19.67 -27.03
C ASP A 203 18.60 -18.64 -27.98
N ALA A 204 19.29 -18.29 -29.06
CA ALA A 204 18.71 -17.52 -30.17
C ALA A 204 17.81 -18.45 -31.00
N VAL A 205 16.57 -18.04 -31.24
CA VAL A 205 15.56 -18.87 -31.92
C VAL A 205 15.12 -18.25 -33.24
N THR A 206 15.13 -19.07 -34.29
CA THR A 206 14.56 -18.79 -35.62
C THR A 206 13.32 -19.67 -35.84
N LEU A 207 12.69 -19.58 -37.01
CA LEU A 207 11.53 -20.39 -37.35
C LEU A 207 11.76 -21.91 -37.22
N ASN A 208 12.96 -22.38 -37.61
CA ASN A 208 13.25 -23.82 -37.75
C ASN A 208 14.49 -24.29 -36.98
N SER A 209 15.22 -23.39 -36.33
CA SER A 209 16.50 -23.70 -35.68
C SER A 209 16.78 -22.82 -34.47
N ARG A 210 17.71 -23.28 -33.62
CA ARG A 210 18.19 -22.56 -32.44
C ARG A 210 19.70 -22.69 -32.30
N SER A 211 20.33 -21.71 -31.67
CA SER A 211 21.74 -21.80 -31.26
C SER A 211 21.93 -21.25 -29.86
N SER A 212 22.78 -21.92 -29.09
CA SER A 212 22.99 -21.64 -27.68
C SER A 212 24.20 -20.77 -27.42
N SER A 213 24.08 -19.83 -26.48
CA SER A 213 25.18 -19.05 -25.95
C SER A 213 26.19 -19.91 -25.16
N ASN A 214 27.29 -19.29 -24.74
CA ASN A 214 28.06 -19.82 -23.61
C ASN A 214 27.18 -19.90 -22.34
N VAL A 215 27.56 -20.75 -21.39
CA VAL A 215 26.90 -20.81 -20.09
C VAL A 215 27.43 -19.69 -19.19
N ALA A 216 26.53 -18.96 -18.53
CA ALA A 216 26.87 -18.03 -17.45
C ALA A 216 26.66 -18.70 -16.10
N GLY A 217 27.72 -18.83 -15.30
CA GLY A 217 27.66 -19.45 -13.99
C GLY A 217 29.04 -19.86 -13.45
N PRO A 218 29.17 -20.11 -12.14
CA PRO A 218 28.12 -19.94 -11.13
C PRO A 218 27.82 -18.47 -10.85
N VAL A 219 26.53 -18.13 -10.74
CA VAL A 219 26.04 -16.81 -10.29
C VAL A 219 25.12 -17.03 -9.09
N GLN A 220 25.25 -16.20 -8.06
CA GLN A 220 24.44 -16.30 -6.85
C GLN A 220 23.65 -15.00 -6.66
N SER A 221 22.42 -15.09 -6.14
CA SER A 221 21.69 -13.92 -5.66
C SER A 221 21.99 -13.66 -4.19
N SER A 222 21.95 -12.39 -3.77
CA SER A 222 22.11 -12.02 -2.36
C SER A 222 21.37 -10.74 -2.01
N GLY A 223 20.59 -10.77 -0.94
CA GLY A 223 19.97 -9.55 -0.42
C GLY A 223 20.97 -8.54 0.10
N GLN A 224 20.89 -7.29 -0.38
CA GLN A 224 21.70 -6.21 0.16
C GLN A 224 20.99 -5.48 1.30
N TRP A 225 21.76 -5.05 2.30
CA TRP A 225 21.25 -4.36 3.49
C TRP A 225 20.61 -3.01 3.20
N PHE A 226 21.03 -2.36 2.12
CA PHE A 226 20.60 -1.01 1.78
C PHE A 226 20.43 -0.84 0.28
N ASN A 227 19.27 -0.33 -0.12
CA ASN A 227 19.03 0.09 -1.49
C ASN A 227 19.61 1.50 -1.68
N THR A 228 20.70 1.59 -2.43
CA THR A 228 21.43 2.84 -2.70
C THR A 228 20.57 3.89 -3.39
N TYR A 229 19.57 3.49 -4.18
CA TYR A 229 18.59 4.41 -4.79
C TYR A 229 17.68 5.09 -3.76
N ARG A 230 17.64 4.60 -2.51
CA ARG A 230 16.89 5.18 -1.39
C ARG A 230 17.74 6.00 -0.42
N THR A 231 18.98 6.33 -0.79
CA THR A 231 19.86 7.26 -0.03
C THR A 231 19.18 8.57 0.39
N PRO A 232 18.41 9.27 -0.47
CA PRO A 232 17.71 10.50 -0.06
C PRO A 232 16.67 10.25 1.04
N VAL A 233 15.98 9.10 1.01
CA VAL A 233 15.00 8.71 2.03
C VAL A 233 15.70 8.49 3.37
N LEU A 234 16.87 7.84 3.37
CA LEU A 234 17.66 7.65 4.58
C LEU A 234 18.03 9.00 5.23
N PHE A 235 18.54 9.95 4.45
CA PHE A 235 18.85 11.29 4.96
C PHE A 235 17.60 12.02 5.47
N ALA A 236 16.48 11.93 4.77
CA ALA A 236 15.22 12.52 5.21
C ALA A 236 14.76 11.95 6.57
N VAL A 237 14.84 10.62 6.75
CA VAL A 237 14.49 9.94 8.02
C VAL A 237 15.41 10.36 9.15
N ILE A 238 16.72 10.43 8.91
CA ILE A 238 17.70 10.87 9.92
C ILE A 238 17.42 12.33 10.33
N ILE A 239 17.25 13.23 9.36
CA ILE A 239 16.93 14.64 9.63
C ILE A 239 15.61 14.75 10.42
N PHE A 240 14.57 14.02 10.01
CA PHE A 240 13.29 14.04 10.70
C PHE A 240 13.38 13.50 12.14
N THR A 241 14.18 12.45 12.35
CA THR A 241 14.43 11.89 13.68
C THR A 241 15.17 12.89 14.56
N ILE A 242 16.21 13.56 14.02
CA ILE A 242 16.95 14.61 14.74
C ILE A 242 16.01 15.77 15.10
N LEU A 243 15.19 16.25 14.16
CA LEU A 243 14.21 17.32 14.41
C LEU A 243 13.21 16.91 15.49
N THR A 244 12.69 15.68 15.44
CA THR A 244 11.74 15.16 16.43
C THR A 244 12.37 15.09 17.82
N VAL A 245 13.55 14.47 17.95
CA VAL A 245 14.27 14.39 19.22
C VAL A 245 14.61 15.78 19.75
N PHE A 246 15.03 16.69 18.87
CA PHE A 246 15.33 18.07 19.23
C PHE A 246 14.11 18.80 19.82
N PHE A 247 12.98 18.84 19.10
CA PHE A 247 11.78 19.56 19.55
C PHE A 247 11.12 18.92 20.77
N VAL A 248 11.08 17.58 20.85
CA VAL A 248 10.57 16.88 22.04
C VAL A 248 11.45 17.17 23.26
N SER A 249 12.79 17.15 23.09
CA SER A 249 13.72 17.48 24.18
C SER A 249 13.61 18.95 24.60
N HIS A 250 13.36 19.85 23.64
CA HIS A 250 13.17 21.28 23.91
C HIS A 250 11.84 21.54 24.65
N ALA A 251 10.75 20.91 24.22
CA ALA A 251 9.45 20.98 24.89
C ALA A 251 9.52 20.43 26.33
N ARG A 252 10.22 19.29 26.54
CA ARG A 252 10.41 18.70 27.88
C ARG A 252 11.19 19.61 28.83
N LYS A 253 12.03 20.51 28.31
CA LYS A 253 12.75 21.52 29.12
C LYS A 253 11.88 22.74 29.46
N GLY A 254 10.60 22.73 29.10
CA GLY A 254 9.65 23.81 29.38
C GLY A 254 9.71 24.97 28.38
N ALA A 255 10.32 24.77 27.21
CA ALA A 255 10.26 25.77 26.16
C ALA A 255 8.83 25.92 25.64
N ASP A 256 8.39 27.17 25.50
CA ASP A 256 7.07 27.48 24.95
C ASP A 256 7.09 27.36 23.42
N LEU A 257 6.65 26.21 22.92
CA LEU A 257 6.54 25.96 21.49
C LEU A 257 5.23 26.57 20.97
N TYR A 258 5.35 27.63 20.17
CA TYR A 258 4.18 28.22 19.51
C TYR A 258 3.48 27.20 18.60
N VAL A 259 2.22 26.94 18.91
CA VAL A 259 1.23 26.23 18.09
C VAL A 259 0.20 27.24 17.62
N ARG A 260 -0.12 27.22 16.32
CA ARG A 260 -1.17 28.09 15.75
C ARG A 260 -2.50 27.79 16.45
N PRO A 261 -3.27 28.82 16.86
CA PRO A 261 -4.61 28.62 17.38
C PRO A 261 -5.53 27.93 16.35
N LEU A 262 -6.31 26.97 16.82
CA LEU A 262 -7.28 26.23 16.02
C LEU A 262 -8.67 26.81 16.27
N GLY A 263 -9.30 27.37 15.24
CA GLY A 263 -10.60 28.04 15.37
C GLY A 263 -11.69 27.14 15.98
N GLY A 264 -11.66 25.83 15.67
CA GLY A 264 -12.59 24.87 16.27
C GLY A 264 -12.44 24.71 17.78
N ILE A 265 -11.25 24.93 18.36
CA ILE A 265 -11.03 24.82 19.82
C ILE A 265 -11.44 26.10 20.54
N GLU A 266 -11.18 27.28 19.96
CA GLU A 266 -11.65 28.54 20.52
C GLU A 266 -13.18 28.61 20.52
N ALA A 267 -13.82 28.10 19.46
CA ALA A 267 -15.27 28.03 19.35
C ALA A 267 -15.93 27.15 20.42
N ILE A 268 -15.22 26.18 21.02
CA ILE A 268 -15.77 25.32 22.08
C ILE A 268 -16.10 26.15 23.32
N ASP A 269 -15.19 27.00 23.79
CA ASP A 269 -15.40 27.79 25.01
C ASP A 269 -16.61 28.75 24.81
N ASP A 270 -16.73 29.38 23.64
CA ASP A 270 -17.88 30.23 23.28
C ASP A 270 -19.20 29.44 23.18
N ALA A 271 -19.15 28.24 22.60
CA ALA A 271 -20.30 27.39 22.42
C ALA A 271 -20.83 26.85 23.76
N ILE A 272 -19.93 26.58 24.73
CA ILE A 272 -20.31 26.22 26.10
C ILE A 272 -21.01 27.40 26.78
N GLY A 273 -20.46 28.61 26.70
CA GLY A 273 -21.09 29.81 27.28
C GLY A 273 -22.51 30.03 26.75
N ARG A 274 -22.72 29.90 25.43
CA ARG A 274 -24.07 29.97 24.83
C ARG A 274 -24.99 28.85 25.29
N ALA A 275 -24.49 27.62 25.41
CA ALA A 275 -25.28 26.50 25.90
C ALA A 275 -25.77 26.75 27.33
N THR A 276 -24.91 27.32 28.19
CA THR A 276 -25.27 27.76 29.55
C THR A 276 -26.35 28.85 29.52
N GLU A 277 -26.19 29.87 28.68
CA GLU A 277 -27.16 30.97 28.56
C GLU A 277 -28.52 30.50 28.05
N MET A 278 -28.55 29.52 27.16
CA MET A 278 -29.79 28.94 26.61
C MET A 278 -30.43 27.88 27.51
N GLY A 279 -29.72 27.40 28.53
CA GLY A 279 -30.16 26.27 29.36
C GLY A 279 -30.37 24.98 28.56
N ARG A 280 -29.61 24.79 27.47
CA ARG A 280 -29.69 23.62 26.56
C ARG A 280 -28.43 22.77 26.69
N PRO A 281 -28.50 21.44 26.53
CA PRO A 281 -27.34 20.57 26.72
C PRO A 281 -26.31 20.72 25.59
N ILE A 282 -25.12 20.20 25.84
CA ILE A 282 -24.08 19.95 24.83
C ILE A 282 -24.06 18.46 24.51
N LEU A 283 -24.07 18.12 23.23
CA LEU A 283 -23.93 16.75 22.76
C LEU A 283 -22.50 16.53 22.26
N TYR A 284 -21.81 15.54 22.83
CA TYR A 284 -20.46 15.15 22.40
C TYR A 284 -20.49 13.74 21.81
N VAL A 285 -19.99 13.60 20.58
CA VAL A 285 -20.00 12.35 19.82
C VAL A 285 -18.56 11.96 19.50
N LEU A 286 -18.14 10.78 19.98
CA LEU A 286 -16.78 10.23 19.81
C LEU A 286 -16.56 9.53 18.45
N GLY A 287 -17.63 9.36 17.66
CA GLY A 287 -17.64 8.60 16.42
C GLY A 287 -17.77 7.09 16.65
N LEU A 288 -17.35 6.30 15.66
CA LEU A 288 -17.46 4.84 15.63
C LEU A 288 -16.11 4.13 15.83
N GLY A 289 -15.07 4.90 16.15
CA GLY A 289 -13.75 4.36 16.45
C GLY A 289 -13.71 3.53 17.72
N THR A 290 -12.68 2.71 17.82
CA THR A 290 -12.32 1.98 19.04
C THR A 290 -11.47 2.86 19.96
N ALA A 291 -11.30 2.45 21.21
CA ALA A 291 -10.41 3.12 22.16
C ALA A 291 -8.91 3.07 21.75
N ALA A 292 -8.55 2.23 20.78
CA ALA A 292 -7.19 2.13 20.25
C ALA A 292 -6.94 3.06 19.05
N ASP A 293 -7.99 3.62 18.44
CA ASP A 293 -7.84 4.54 17.31
C ASP A 293 -7.28 5.88 17.79
N ILE A 294 -6.28 6.39 17.06
CA ILE A 294 -5.54 7.62 17.43
C ILE A 294 -6.49 8.83 17.51
N ALA A 295 -7.44 8.95 16.58
CA ALA A 295 -8.46 10.01 16.60
C ALA A 295 -9.37 9.93 17.83
N THR A 296 -9.78 8.74 18.24
CA THR A 296 -10.58 8.54 19.46
C THR A 296 -9.79 8.92 20.71
N ILE A 297 -8.50 8.56 20.76
CA ILE A 297 -7.60 8.94 21.87
C ILE A 297 -7.48 10.46 21.96
N ALA A 298 -7.25 11.14 20.83
CA ALA A 298 -7.22 12.61 20.80
C ALA A 298 -8.56 13.22 21.25
N SER A 299 -9.68 12.61 20.85
CA SER A 299 -11.00 13.03 21.27
C SER A 299 -11.25 12.88 22.77
N PHE A 300 -10.72 11.84 23.44
CA PHE A 300 -10.82 11.75 24.90
C PHE A 300 -10.16 12.94 25.61
N THR A 301 -9.01 13.42 25.11
CA THR A 301 -8.36 14.61 25.66
C THR A 301 -9.23 15.86 25.50
N ILE A 302 -9.87 16.01 24.33
CA ILE A 302 -10.78 17.14 24.06
C ILE A 302 -12.05 17.02 24.94
N LEU A 303 -12.62 15.83 25.07
CA LEU A 303 -13.77 15.54 25.93
C LEU A 303 -13.48 15.92 27.39
N GLY A 304 -12.30 15.58 27.92
CA GLY A 304 -11.92 15.95 29.29
C GLY A 304 -11.92 17.47 29.50
N ARG A 305 -11.43 18.24 28.52
CA ARG A 305 -11.50 19.71 28.54
C ARG A 305 -12.95 20.23 28.49
N VAL A 306 -13.76 19.70 27.57
CA VAL A 306 -15.18 20.08 27.43
C VAL A 306 -15.94 19.76 28.73
N ALA A 307 -15.80 18.56 29.27
CA ALA A 307 -16.45 18.12 30.49
C ALA A 307 -16.06 18.98 31.70
N LYS A 308 -14.79 19.34 31.83
CA LYS A 308 -14.32 20.24 32.90
C LYS A 308 -15.01 21.59 32.82
N ARG A 309 -15.06 22.19 31.62
CA ARG A 309 -15.74 23.48 31.40
C ARG A 309 -17.25 23.36 31.63
N VAL A 310 -17.90 22.35 31.10
CA VAL A 310 -19.33 22.07 31.36
C VAL A 310 -19.62 22.02 32.86
N ALA A 311 -18.77 21.35 33.64
CA ALA A 311 -18.92 21.28 35.10
C ALA A 311 -18.74 22.65 35.78
N GLU A 312 -17.76 23.46 35.35
CA GLU A 312 -17.54 24.83 35.83
C GLU A 312 -18.76 25.74 35.56
N TYR A 313 -19.33 25.64 34.37
CA TYR A 313 -20.50 26.43 33.92
C TYR A 313 -21.85 25.80 34.28
N GLN A 314 -21.86 24.65 34.95
CA GLN A 314 -23.06 23.89 35.34
C GLN A 314 -24.04 23.65 34.17
N THR A 315 -23.48 23.32 33.00
CA THR A 315 -24.26 22.96 31.80
C THR A 315 -24.46 21.45 31.74
N GLU A 316 -25.48 20.98 31.02
CA GLU A 316 -25.70 19.54 30.82
C GLU A 316 -24.87 19.01 29.63
N LEU A 317 -24.30 17.81 29.79
CA LEU A 317 -23.51 17.13 28.77
C LEU A 317 -24.12 15.76 28.50
N LEU A 318 -24.21 15.41 27.21
CA LEU A 318 -24.69 14.13 26.71
C LEU A 318 -23.59 13.51 25.84
N VAL A 319 -23.19 12.28 26.16
CA VAL A 319 -22.12 11.56 25.45
C VAL A 319 -22.61 10.15 25.08
N PRO A 320 -23.47 10.01 24.05
CA PRO A 320 -23.84 8.70 23.55
C PRO A 320 -22.64 8.04 22.89
N THR A 321 -22.39 6.76 23.19
CA THR A 321 -21.22 6.02 22.67
C THR A 321 -21.62 4.79 21.86
N TYR A 322 -20.86 4.54 20.79
CA TYR A 322 -21.04 3.40 19.90
C TYR A 322 -20.39 2.13 20.42
N ASP A 323 -19.26 2.26 21.14
CA ASP A 323 -18.46 1.14 21.62
C ASP A 323 -18.43 1.11 23.16
N PRO A 324 -18.62 -0.05 23.81
CA PRO A 324 -18.68 -0.13 25.27
C PRO A 324 -17.33 0.09 25.96
N ILE A 325 -16.21 -0.18 25.28
CA ILE A 325 -14.87 0.14 25.81
C ILE A 325 -14.68 1.67 25.77
N VAL A 326 -15.06 2.30 24.66
CA VAL A 326 -15.06 3.76 24.53
C VAL A 326 -15.96 4.41 25.59
N MET A 327 -17.14 3.85 25.87
CA MET A 327 -18.02 4.30 26.97
C MET A 327 -17.29 4.32 28.31
N THR A 328 -16.63 3.20 28.66
CA THR A 328 -15.96 3.04 29.95
C THR A 328 -14.82 4.05 30.11
N VAL A 329 -14.03 4.27 29.06
CA VAL A 329 -12.95 5.26 29.07
C VAL A 329 -13.51 6.68 29.15
N ALA A 330 -14.55 7.00 28.38
CA ALA A 330 -15.20 8.30 28.39
C ALA A 330 -15.84 8.62 29.75
N GLN A 331 -16.46 7.64 30.42
CA GLN A 331 -16.98 7.79 31.79
C GLN A 331 -15.89 8.22 32.76
N GLU A 332 -14.72 7.56 32.73
CA GLU A 332 -13.60 7.90 33.61
C GLU A 332 -13.02 9.29 33.30
N VAL A 333 -12.91 9.65 32.02
CA VAL A 333 -12.48 10.99 31.58
C VAL A 333 -13.44 12.07 32.08
N VAL A 334 -14.75 11.90 31.89
CA VAL A 334 -15.76 12.88 32.33
C VAL A 334 -15.79 12.96 33.86
N LYS A 335 -15.77 11.83 34.56
CA LYS A 335 -15.74 11.79 36.03
C LYS A 335 -14.51 12.51 36.60
N SER A 336 -13.33 12.24 36.05
CA SER A 336 -12.09 12.93 36.42
C SER A 336 -12.16 14.43 36.16
N ALA A 337 -12.73 14.84 35.03
CA ALA A 337 -12.90 16.25 34.71
C ALA A 337 -13.84 16.99 35.68
N TYR A 338 -14.92 16.35 36.14
CA TYR A 338 -15.82 16.90 37.17
C TYR A 338 -15.14 17.00 38.54
N LEU A 339 -14.31 16.01 38.89
CA LEU A 339 -13.47 16.06 40.10
C LEU A 339 -12.50 17.24 40.06
N ASP A 340 -11.80 17.42 38.93
CA ASP A 340 -10.86 18.52 38.71
C ASP A 340 -11.53 19.91 38.71
N ALA A 341 -12.81 19.98 38.36
CA ALA A 341 -13.64 21.19 38.44
C ALA A 341 -14.15 21.47 39.87
N GLY A 342 -13.93 20.56 40.83
CA GLY A 342 -14.46 20.67 42.19
C GLY A 342 -15.98 20.50 42.28
N ARG A 343 -16.57 19.74 41.35
CA ARG A 343 -18.02 19.46 41.25
C ARG A 343 -18.33 17.96 41.11
N PRO A 344 -17.78 17.08 41.97
CA PRO A 344 -18.04 15.63 41.88
C PRO A 344 -19.51 15.26 42.09
N ASP A 345 -20.24 16.07 42.84
CA ASP A 345 -21.67 15.92 43.14
C ASP A 345 -22.57 16.16 41.91
N ALA A 346 -22.09 16.90 40.91
CA ALA A 346 -22.82 17.18 39.68
C ALA A 346 -22.63 16.08 38.61
N TYR A 347 -21.70 15.15 38.80
CA TYR A 347 -21.48 14.06 37.85
C TYR A 347 -22.64 13.05 37.90
N LYS A 348 -23.21 12.74 36.74
CA LYS A 348 -24.22 11.69 36.56
C LYS A 348 -23.62 10.57 35.72
N GLU A 349 -23.79 9.32 36.15
CA GLU A 349 -23.25 8.16 35.42
C GLU A 349 -23.86 8.02 34.02
N ASP A 350 -25.12 8.43 33.85
CA ASP A 350 -25.85 8.40 32.57
C ASP A 350 -25.43 9.49 31.57
N THR A 351 -24.59 10.46 31.99
CA THR A 351 -24.00 11.46 31.08
C THR A 351 -23.27 10.79 29.92
N VAL A 352 -22.61 9.66 30.17
CA VAL A 352 -21.96 8.84 29.15
C VAL A 352 -22.62 7.46 29.16
N HIS A 353 -23.28 7.10 28.06
CA HIS A 353 -24.00 5.84 27.97
C HIS A 353 -23.77 5.15 26.62
N PHE A 354 -23.85 3.83 26.63
CA PHE A 354 -23.77 3.00 25.45
C PHE A 354 -25.13 2.92 24.75
N VAL A 355 -25.11 3.00 23.43
CA VAL A 355 -26.33 2.93 22.61
C VAL A 355 -26.39 1.59 21.86
N THR A 356 -25.47 1.36 20.92
CA THR A 356 -25.40 0.14 20.08
C THR A 356 -24.13 0.14 19.25
N GLN A 357 -23.65 -1.06 18.87
CA GLN A 357 -22.55 -1.27 17.91
C GLN A 357 -23.05 -1.47 16.47
N SER A 358 -24.20 -0.89 16.10
CA SER A 358 -24.69 -0.85 14.73
C SER A 358 -24.72 0.58 14.23
N GLN A 359 -23.91 0.89 13.20
CA GLN A 359 -23.65 2.25 12.73
C GLN A 359 -24.92 3.09 12.56
N PHE A 360 -25.85 2.68 11.71
CA PHE A 360 -27.05 3.50 11.45
C PHE A 360 -28.09 3.44 12.57
N ALA A 361 -28.08 2.40 13.41
CA ALA A 361 -28.91 2.37 14.60
C ALA A 361 -28.40 3.37 15.66
N TYR A 362 -27.08 3.49 15.81
CA TYR A 362 -26.43 4.50 16.64
C TYR A 362 -26.80 5.91 16.15
N VAL A 363 -26.69 6.15 14.84
CA VAL A 363 -27.06 7.44 14.24
C VAL A 363 -28.52 7.78 14.46
N ALA A 364 -29.44 6.82 14.24
CA ALA A 364 -30.86 7.05 14.48
C ALA A 364 -31.15 7.43 15.93
N ALA A 365 -30.47 6.81 16.89
CA ALA A 365 -30.59 7.14 18.30
C ALA A 365 -30.04 8.53 18.62
N VAL A 366 -28.84 8.86 18.13
CA VAL A 366 -28.19 10.18 18.32
C VAL A 366 -29.01 11.30 17.67
N ASN A 367 -29.52 11.10 16.46
CA ASN A 367 -30.46 12.02 15.82
C ASN A 367 -31.74 12.19 16.64
N GLY A 368 -32.25 11.11 17.22
CA GLY A 368 -33.38 11.17 18.16
C GLY A 368 -33.07 12.02 19.40
N ILE A 369 -31.84 11.98 19.92
CA ILE A 369 -31.39 12.87 21.01
C ILE A 369 -31.39 14.32 20.53
N MET A 370 -30.80 14.61 19.37
CA MET A 370 -30.74 15.98 18.81
C MET A 370 -32.13 16.60 18.65
N LEU A 371 -33.12 15.82 18.18
CA LEU A 371 -34.47 16.31 17.93
C LEU A 371 -35.34 16.41 19.19
N ARG A 372 -35.01 15.71 20.28
CA ARG A 372 -35.76 15.76 21.55
C ARG A 372 -35.16 16.75 22.54
N GLU A 373 -33.87 16.61 22.79
CA GLU A 373 -33.15 17.41 23.79
C GLU A 373 -32.74 18.77 23.24
N LEU A 374 -32.72 18.92 21.91
CA LEU A 374 -32.31 20.13 21.21
C LEU A 374 -30.99 20.66 21.80
N PRO A 375 -29.84 19.98 21.66
CA PRO A 375 -28.58 20.51 22.17
C PRO A 375 -28.26 21.88 21.57
N ALA A 376 -27.71 22.80 22.36
CA ALA A 376 -27.25 24.10 21.83
C ALA A 376 -26.00 23.92 20.95
N THR A 377 -25.18 22.91 21.27
CA THR A 377 -23.92 22.62 20.58
C THR A 377 -23.75 21.12 20.40
N ASN A 378 -23.35 20.71 19.20
CA ASN A 378 -22.88 19.36 18.90
C ASN A 378 -21.38 19.38 18.64
N VAL A 379 -20.65 18.52 19.34
CA VAL A 379 -19.20 18.35 19.20
C VAL A 379 -18.93 16.95 18.65
N TYR A 380 -18.43 16.88 17.42
CA TYR A 380 -18.11 15.64 16.71
C TYR A 380 -16.60 15.45 16.64
N MET A 381 -16.01 14.69 17.56
CA MET A 381 -14.56 14.53 17.62
C MET A 381 -14.20 13.05 17.67
N GLY A 382 -13.39 12.59 16.72
CA GLY A 382 -12.93 11.19 16.68
C GLY A 382 -12.99 10.58 15.29
N LYS A 383 -13.25 9.27 15.23
CA LYS A 383 -13.24 8.51 13.98
C LYS A 383 -14.65 8.34 13.45
N PHE A 384 -14.92 8.91 12.28
CA PHE A 384 -16.23 8.89 11.67
C PHE A 384 -16.20 8.24 10.29
N PHE A 385 -17.35 7.74 9.84
CA PHE A 385 -17.60 7.18 8.53
C PHE A 385 -18.84 7.86 7.91
N ALA A 386 -19.58 7.13 7.06
CA ALA A 386 -20.72 7.62 6.30
C ALA A 386 -21.82 8.31 7.12
N GLU A 387 -21.86 8.10 8.43
CA GLU A 387 -22.79 8.78 9.35
C GLU A 387 -22.53 10.27 9.52
N SER A 388 -21.33 10.76 9.22
CA SER A 388 -20.89 12.13 9.49
C SER A 388 -21.89 13.17 8.98
N LEU A 389 -22.32 13.02 7.72
CA LEU A 389 -23.26 13.95 7.08
C LEU A 389 -24.65 13.88 7.71
N ILE A 390 -25.12 12.68 8.07
CA ILE A 390 -26.46 12.49 8.64
C ILE A 390 -26.54 13.13 10.03
N LEU A 391 -25.49 12.95 10.84
CA LEU A 391 -25.38 13.57 12.16
C LEU A 391 -25.31 15.09 12.05
N ALA A 392 -24.47 15.60 11.15
CA ALA A 392 -24.27 17.04 10.98
C ALA A 392 -25.50 17.74 10.39
N GLU A 393 -26.17 17.16 9.40
CA GLU A 393 -27.40 17.74 8.84
C GLU A 393 -28.53 17.78 9.89
N THR A 394 -28.64 16.73 10.71
CA THR A 394 -29.64 16.70 11.78
C THR A 394 -29.36 17.75 12.85
N GLY A 395 -28.10 17.95 13.23
CA GLY A 395 -27.71 19.00 14.17
C GLY A 395 -27.96 20.40 13.63
N ALA A 396 -27.69 20.63 12.34
CA ALA A 396 -28.03 21.88 11.66
C ALA A 396 -29.55 22.14 11.67
N LEU A 397 -30.36 21.12 11.38
CA LEU A 397 -31.83 21.20 11.47
C LEU A 397 -32.33 21.47 12.90
N ALA A 398 -31.66 20.95 13.92
CA ALA A 398 -31.95 21.21 15.33
C ALA A 398 -31.47 22.61 15.80
N GLY A 399 -30.77 23.35 14.94
CA GLY A 399 -30.23 24.68 15.23
C GLY A 399 -29.06 24.68 16.22
N SER A 400 -28.32 23.56 16.31
CA SER A 400 -27.12 23.45 17.13
C SER A 400 -25.93 24.09 16.42
N ILE A 401 -25.04 24.76 17.16
CA ILE A 401 -23.69 25.05 16.65
C ILE A 401 -22.92 23.75 16.57
N GLN A 402 -22.19 23.54 15.48
CA GLN A 402 -21.52 22.27 15.21
C GLN A 402 -20.02 22.46 15.08
N ILE A 403 -19.28 21.74 15.92
CA ILE A 403 -17.82 21.73 15.93
C ILE A 403 -17.38 20.29 15.68
N SER A 404 -16.60 20.08 14.62
CA SER A 404 -16.18 18.75 14.20
C SER A 404 -14.66 18.61 14.11
N GLY A 405 -14.17 17.37 14.16
CA GLY A 405 -12.78 17.01 13.98
C GLY A 405 -12.60 15.51 13.74
N THR A 406 -12.01 15.17 12.60
CA THR A 406 -11.75 13.78 12.19
C THR A 406 -10.46 13.71 11.36
N ASP A 407 -9.80 12.56 11.43
CA ASP A 407 -8.69 12.22 10.54
C ASP A 407 -9.09 11.36 9.34
N GLU A 408 -10.37 11.01 9.24
CA GLU A 408 -10.88 10.23 8.13
C GLU A 408 -11.04 11.10 6.88
N ILE A 409 -10.13 10.91 5.92
CA ILE A 409 -10.03 11.71 4.68
C ILE A 409 -11.37 11.75 3.93
N ALA A 410 -12.09 10.62 3.91
CA ALA A 410 -13.37 10.52 3.22
C ALA A 410 -14.50 11.33 3.87
N GLN A 411 -14.40 11.67 5.16
CA GLN A 411 -15.46 12.35 5.91
C GLN A 411 -15.22 13.84 6.12
N ILE A 412 -13.97 14.29 6.06
CA ILE A 412 -13.61 15.71 6.21
C ILE A 412 -14.47 16.63 5.33
N PRO A 413 -14.73 16.35 4.03
CA PRO A 413 -15.56 17.23 3.21
C PRO A 413 -16.99 17.37 3.72
N PHE A 414 -17.59 16.32 4.29
CA PHE A 414 -18.95 16.41 4.82
C PHE A 414 -19.02 17.33 6.03
N PHE A 415 -18.05 17.22 6.94
CA PHE A 415 -17.98 18.10 8.09
C PHE A 415 -17.68 19.55 7.71
N ILE A 416 -16.78 19.79 6.75
CA ILE A 416 -16.48 21.15 6.27
C ILE A 416 -17.73 21.85 5.75
N VAL A 417 -18.63 21.13 5.06
CA VAL A 417 -19.81 21.73 4.43
C VAL A 417 -21.00 21.81 5.40
N ALA A 418 -21.08 20.92 6.40
CA ALA A 418 -22.23 20.82 7.30
C ALA A 418 -22.00 21.41 8.70
N CYS A 419 -20.76 21.66 9.13
CA CYS A 419 -20.43 22.20 10.45
C CYS A 419 -19.91 23.65 10.39
N ASP A 420 -20.06 24.39 11.48
CA ASP A 420 -19.56 25.75 11.61
C ASP A 420 -18.02 25.80 11.71
N TYR A 421 -17.44 24.80 12.40
CA TYR A 421 -16.00 24.65 12.57
C TYR A 421 -15.59 23.20 12.35
N THR A 422 -14.53 22.98 11.60
CA THR A 422 -13.99 21.63 11.35
C THR A 422 -12.48 21.62 11.49
N LEU A 423 -11.98 20.76 12.38
CA LEU A 423 -10.57 20.41 12.48
C LEU A 423 -10.24 19.35 11.42
N ILE A 424 -9.27 19.64 10.56
CA ILE A 424 -8.92 18.80 9.42
C ILE A 424 -7.72 17.92 9.77
N GLY A 425 -7.93 16.60 9.84
CA GLY A 425 -6.84 15.65 9.90
C GLY A 425 -5.95 15.86 11.13
N GLU A 426 -4.73 16.34 10.88
CA GLU A 426 -3.77 16.60 11.93
C GLU A 426 -4.17 17.68 12.93
N GLU A 427 -5.10 18.57 12.56
CA GLU A 427 -5.60 19.58 13.49
C GLU A 427 -6.31 18.95 14.69
N LEU A 428 -6.91 17.77 14.54
CA LEU A 428 -7.48 17.00 15.66
C LEU A 428 -6.38 16.59 16.66
N TYR A 429 -5.22 16.18 16.16
CA TYR A 429 -4.07 15.78 16.97
C TYR A 429 -3.35 16.98 17.58
N ALA A 430 -3.25 18.08 16.83
CA ALA A 430 -2.72 19.33 17.32
C ALA A 430 -3.60 19.90 18.45
N ALA A 431 -4.92 19.77 18.34
CA ALA A 431 -5.86 20.20 19.37
C ALA A 431 -5.66 19.46 20.69
N SER A 432 -5.51 18.13 20.67
CA SER A 432 -5.26 17.36 21.90
C SER A 432 -3.90 17.70 22.50
N ALA A 433 -2.87 17.89 21.67
CA ALA A 433 -1.54 18.33 22.10
C ALA A 433 -1.56 19.73 22.75
N TYR A 434 -2.29 20.66 22.16
CA TYR A 434 -2.44 22.04 22.63
C TYR A 434 -3.16 22.09 23.98
N LEU A 435 -4.25 21.34 24.12
CA LEU A 435 -5.05 21.30 25.35
C LEU A 435 -4.34 20.56 26.49
N GLY A 436 -3.68 19.44 26.18
CA GLY A 436 -2.94 18.65 27.17
C GLY A 436 -1.59 19.23 27.57
N LYS A 437 -1.05 20.17 26.77
CA LYS A 437 0.32 20.71 26.89
C LYS A 437 1.39 19.62 27.03
N GLU A 438 1.17 18.46 26.42
CA GLU A 438 2.07 17.32 26.55
C GLU A 438 3.33 17.53 25.70
N PRO A 439 4.54 17.53 26.30
CA PRO A 439 5.78 17.85 25.58
C PRO A 439 6.08 16.94 24.38
N VAL A 440 5.68 15.67 24.46
CA VAL A 440 5.92 14.69 23.37
C VAL A 440 5.05 15.02 22.15
N LEU A 441 3.77 15.32 22.38
CA LEU A 441 2.84 15.66 21.31
C LEU A 441 3.19 17.02 20.67
N LEU A 442 3.46 18.04 21.51
CA LEU A 442 3.86 19.37 21.04
C LEU A 442 5.17 19.35 20.25
N GLY A 443 6.18 18.64 20.75
CA GLY A 443 7.48 18.53 20.09
C GLY A 443 7.38 17.79 18.75
N SER A 444 6.59 16.71 18.69
CA SER A 444 6.38 15.94 17.47
C SER A 444 5.61 16.75 16.41
N LEU A 445 4.57 17.48 16.82
CA LEU A 445 3.82 18.38 15.95
C LEU A 445 4.76 19.43 15.32
N LYS A 446 5.62 20.05 16.13
CA LYS A 446 6.57 21.04 15.62
C LYS A 446 7.57 20.44 14.62
N ALA A 447 8.10 19.25 14.91
CA ALA A 447 9.00 18.56 14.00
C ALA A 447 8.33 18.26 12.64
N GLN A 448 7.05 17.85 12.66
CA GLN A 448 6.25 17.63 11.45
C GLN A 448 6.05 18.92 10.66
N ASP A 449 5.72 20.04 11.30
CA ASP A 449 5.58 21.34 10.64
C ASP A 449 6.86 21.73 9.89
N TYR A 450 8.02 21.60 10.53
CA TYR A 450 9.31 21.91 9.91
C TYR A 450 9.66 20.94 8.77
N ALA A 451 9.34 19.65 8.92
CA ALA A 451 9.55 18.67 7.86
C ALA A 451 8.69 18.99 6.63
N LYS A 452 7.42 19.35 6.82
CA LYS A 452 6.51 19.78 5.75
C LYS A 452 7.00 21.05 5.07
N ALA A 453 7.45 22.04 5.84
CA ALA A 453 8.05 23.26 5.30
C ALA A 453 9.29 22.94 4.44
N ALA A 454 10.16 22.05 4.90
CA ALA A 454 11.33 21.60 4.13
C ALA A 454 10.92 20.89 2.83
N ILE A 455 9.92 20.00 2.88
CA ILE A 455 9.38 19.33 1.68
C ILE A 455 8.79 20.35 0.70
N LEU A 456 8.03 21.33 1.17
CA LEU A 456 7.46 22.39 0.33
C LEU A 456 8.56 23.21 -0.35
N ILE A 457 9.60 23.60 0.39
CA ILE A 457 10.74 24.32 -0.15
C ILE A 457 11.46 23.47 -1.21
N LEU A 458 11.74 22.20 -0.91
CA LEU A 458 12.37 21.28 -1.87
C LEU A 458 11.50 21.07 -3.11
N ALA A 459 10.18 21.00 -2.98
CA ALA A 459 9.26 20.87 -4.10
C ALA A 459 9.28 22.13 -5.00
N ILE A 460 9.27 23.32 -4.40
CA ILE A 460 9.37 24.59 -5.14
C ILE A 460 10.73 24.70 -5.83
N VAL A 461 11.82 24.40 -5.12
CA VAL A 461 13.18 24.40 -5.69
C VAL A 461 13.27 23.39 -6.83
N GLY A 462 12.71 22.20 -6.67
CA GLY A 462 12.66 21.17 -7.71
C GLY A 462 11.87 21.58 -8.94
N MET A 463 10.70 22.20 -8.74
CA MET A 463 9.88 22.74 -9.82
C MET A 463 10.64 23.80 -10.62
N VAL A 464 11.35 24.71 -9.96
CA VAL A 464 12.17 25.74 -10.61
C VAL A 464 13.38 25.13 -11.31
N ALA A 465 14.11 24.24 -10.63
CA ALA A 465 15.30 23.58 -11.17
C ALA A 465 14.99 22.76 -12.44
N ALA A 466 13.81 22.11 -12.49
CA ALA A 466 13.38 21.32 -13.63
C ALA A 466 13.26 22.12 -14.95
N HIS A 467 13.15 23.44 -14.89
CA HIS A 467 13.11 24.31 -16.08
C HIS A 467 14.50 24.67 -16.63
N PHE A 468 15.57 24.33 -15.91
CA PHE A 468 16.94 24.58 -16.33
C PHE A 468 17.62 23.28 -16.77
N GLU A 469 18.65 23.39 -17.61
CA GLU A 469 19.40 22.23 -18.10
C GLU A 469 19.99 21.38 -16.97
N PHE A 470 20.30 21.96 -15.80
CA PHE A 470 20.79 21.26 -14.60
C PHE A 470 19.68 20.62 -13.73
N GLY A 471 18.41 20.74 -14.11
CA GLY A 471 17.27 20.17 -13.37
C GLY A 471 17.29 18.64 -13.29
N HIS A 472 17.94 17.96 -14.23
CA HIS A 472 18.08 16.51 -14.20
C HIS A 472 18.81 16.03 -12.93
N TYR A 473 19.90 16.70 -12.50
CA TYR A 473 20.59 16.32 -11.25
C TYR A 473 19.72 16.37 -10.01
N PHE A 474 18.82 17.36 -9.92
CA PHE A 474 17.91 17.47 -8.79
C PHE A 474 16.81 16.41 -8.85
N THR A 475 16.23 16.18 -10.03
CA THR A 475 15.16 15.19 -10.19
C THR A 475 15.68 13.75 -10.05
N ASP A 476 16.90 13.48 -10.51
CA ASP A 476 17.59 12.19 -10.36
C ASP A 476 17.81 11.83 -8.89
N LEU A 477 18.00 12.83 -8.01
CA LEU A 477 18.08 12.60 -6.57
C LEU A 477 16.80 11.95 -6.03
N PHE A 478 15.63 12.20 -6.63
CA PHE A 478 14.35 11.65 -6.15
C PHE A 478 13.79 10.53 -7.05
N LYS A 479 14.53 10.10 -8.09
CA LYS A 479 14.12 8.96 -8.91
C LYS A 479 14.33 7.67 -8.12
N VAL A 480 13.22 7.08 -7.69
CA VAL A 480 13.21 5.69 -7.22
C VAL A 480 13.13 4.80 -8.46
N LEU A 481 14.28 4.30 -8.92
CA LEU A 481 14.32 3.22 -9.90
C LEU A 481 13.83 1.95 -9.20
N ASN A 482 12.68 1.44 -9.65
CA ASN A 482 12.09 0.18 -9.15
C ASN A 482 12.70 -1.03 -9.85
#